data_AF-A0A2D4L9Q6-F1
#
_entry.id   AF-A0A2D4L9Q6-F1
#
_cell.length_a   1.000
_cell.length_b   1.000
_cell.length_c   1.000
_cell.angle_alpha   90.00
_cell.angle_beta   90.00
_cell.angle_gamma   90.00
#
_symmetry.space_group_name_H-M   'P 1'
#
loop_
_entity.id
_entity.type
_entity.pdbx_description
1 polymer ?
#
loop_
_entity_poly.entity_id
_entity_poly.type
_entity_poly.pdbx_seq_one_letter_code
_entity_poly.pdbx_strand_id
1 'polypeptide(L)'
;ACKERNPEVFLLLGFGRTGRILRGTMADPTEELATLEYLSLVSKVCTELDNHLGINDKDLAEFVISLAERNTNFDTFKTALVKNGAEFTDSLVSNLLRLIQTMRPPAKASTSKDIIKPKTEKDKLKDLFPA
;
A
#
# COMPACT_ATOMS: atom_id res chain seq x y z
N ALA A 1 33.15 3.92 -26.17
CA ALA A 1 31.77 4.15 -26.61
C ALA A 1 31.12 2.80 -26.89
N CYS A 2 29.98 2.52 -26.25
CA CYS A 2 29.17 1.33 -26.47
C CYS A 2 28.78 1.16 -27.94
N LYS A 3 28.98 -0.04 -28.51
CA LYS A 3 28.01 -0.61 -29.45
C LYS A 3 28.24 -2.11 -29.64
N GLU A 4 27.57 -2.94 -28.85
CA GLU A 4 27.25 -4.28 -29.34
C GLU A 4 25.87 -4.71 -28.87
N ARG A 5 24.97 -4.78 -29.84
CA ARG A 5 23.73 -5.54 -29.81
C ARG A 5 23.55 -6.07 -31.22
N ASN A 6 23.62 -7.38 -31.38
CA ASN A 6 22.85 -8.06 -32.41
C ASN A 6 22.39 -9.44 -31.91
N PRO A 7 21.12 -9.58 -31.47
CA PRO A 7 20.57 -10.82 -30.92
C PRO A 7 20.20 -11.89 -31.98
N GLU A 8 20.42 -11.62 -33.27
CA GLU A 8 20.02 -12.51 -34.38
C GLU A 8 20.89 -13.76 -34.57
N VAL A 9 22.02 -13.89 -33.85
CA VAL A 9 22.95 -15.03 -34.02
C VAL A 9 22.57 -16.29 -33.22
N PHE A 10 21.62 -16.20 -32.29
CA PHE A 10 21.32 -17.32 -31.37
C PHE A 10 20.36 -18.37 -31.95
N LEU A 11 19.72 -18.11 -33.10
CA LEU A 11 18.66 -18.97 -33.62
C LEU A 11 19.15 -20.18 -34.45
N LEU A 12 20.44 -20.25 -34.81
CA LEU A 12 20.92 -21.18 -35.85
C LEU A 12 21.61 -22.47 -35.35
N LEU A 13 21.76 -22.68 -34.04
CA LEU A 13 22.36 -23.91 -33.50
C LEU A 13 21.32 -24.70 -32.71
N GLY A 14 20.53 -25.49 -33.44
CA GLY A 14 19.46 -26.34 -32.94
C GLY A 14 19.92 -27.33 -31.85
N PHE A 15 19.66 -26.97 -30.60
CA PHE A 15 19.55 -27.93 -29.50
C PHE A 15 18.08 -28.30 -29.26
N GLY A 16 17.86 -29.60 -29.15
CA GLY A 16 16.56 -30.26 -29.23
C GLY A 16 15.56 -29.96 -28.12
N ARG A 17 14.33 -30.39 -28.41
CA ARG A 17 13.12 -30.34 -27.58
C ARG A 17 13.39 -30.69 -26.11
N THR A 18 13.00 -29.79 -25.21
CA THR A 18 12.47 -30.19 -23.91
C THR A 18 11.22 -29.37 -23.68
N GLY A 19 10.08 -30.07 -23.56
CA GLY A 19 8.81 -29.46 -23.24
C GLY A 19 8.97 -28.63 -21.97
N ARG A 20 8.90 -27.31 -22.12
CA ARG A 20 8.84 -26.40 -20.99
C ARG A 20 7.43 -26.53 -20.45
N ILE A 21 7.27 -27.44 -19.47
CA ILE A 21 6.12 -27.51 -18.59
C ILE A 21 5.77 -26.06 -18.22
N LEU A 22 4.61 -25.59 -18.65
CA LEU A 22 4.01 -24.37 -18.12
C LEU A 22 3.76 -24.66 -16.64
N ARG A 23 4.74 -24.35 -15.79
CA ARG A 23 4.55 -24.18 -14.36
C ARG A 23 3.47 -23.11 -14.25
N GLY A 24 2.23 -23.54 -14.03
CA GLY A 24 1.24 -22.69 -13.40
C GLY A 24 1.87 -22.25 -12.08
N THR A 25 2.26 -20.99 -12.00
CA THR A 25 2.58 -20.35 -10.73
C THR A 25 1.30 -20.41 -9.90
N MET A 26 1.24 -21.36 -8.96
CA MET A 26 0.28 -21.28 -7.87
C MET A 26 0.61 -19.95 -7.19
N ALA A 27 -0.27 -18.96 -7.35
CA ALA A 27 -0.15 -17.68 -6.69
C ALA A 27 -0.05 -17.98 -5.19
N ASP A 28 1.01 -17.47 -4.56
CA ASP A 28 1.18 -17.61 -3.12
C ASP A 28 -0.05 -16.96 -2.45
N PRO A 29 -0.76 -17.65 -1.54
CA PRO A 29 -1.97 -17.12 -0.92
C PRO A 29 -1.77 -15.76 -0.25
N THR A 30 -0.52 -15.42 0.13
CA THR A 30 -0.21 -14.13 0.74
C THR A 30 -0.19 -12.97 -0.27
N GLU A 31 0.09 -13.25 -1.56
CA GLU A 31 0.06 -12.25 -2.63
C GLU A 31 -1.40 -11.90 -3.01
N GLU A 32 -2.31 -12.87 -3.00
CA GLU A 32 -3.73 -12.63 -3.25
C GLU A 32 -4.35 -11.75 -2.15
N LEU A 33 -4.00 -12.01 -0.89
CA LEU A 33 -4.42 -11.16 0.24
C LEU A 33 -3.86 -9.74 0.13
N ALA A 34 -2.57 -9.58 -0.19
CA ALA A 34 -1.96 -8.27 -0.38
C ALA A 34 -2.62 -7.47 -1.52
N THR A 35 -2.98 -8.15 -2.61
CA THR A 35 -3.69 -7.54 -3.75
C THR A 35 -5.07 -7.04 -3.31
N LEU A 36 -5.83 -7.84 -2.57
CA LEU A 36 -7.15 -7.47 -2.06
C LEU A 36 -7.09 -6.29 -1.09
N GLU A 37 -6.09 -6.27 -0.19
CA GLU A 37 -5.88 -5.16 0.74
C GLU A 37 -5.61 -3.84 0.00
N TYR A 38 -4.73 -3.88 -1.02
CA TYR A 38 -4.45 -2.72 -1.85
C TYR A 38 -5.71 -2.24 -2.60
N LEU A 39 -6.47 -3.15 -3.22
CA LEU A 39 -7.73 -2.80 -3.89
C LEU A 39 -8.75 -2.19 -2.92
N SER A 40 -8.82 -2.69 -1.69
CA SER A 40 -9.67 -2.12 -0.65
C SER A 40 -9.24 -0.70 -0.28
N LEU A 41 -7.94 -0.44 -0.16
CA LEU A 41 -7.41 0.89 0.09
C LEU A 41 -7.74 1.85 -1.06
N VAL A 42 -7.48 1.45 -2.32
CA VAL A 42 -7.79 2.26 -3.51
C VAL A 42 -9.27 2.62 -3.53
N SER A 43 -10.16 1.64 -3.32
CA SER A 43 -11.60 1.86 -3.31
C SER A 43 -12.05 2.86 -2.22
N LYS A 44 -11.47 2.78 -1.02
CA LYS A 44 -11.76 3.74 0.06
C LYS A 44 -11.23 5.14 -0.25
N VAL A 45 -10.05 5.26 -0.84
CA VAL A 45 -9.50 6.55 -1.27
C VAL A 45 -10.36 7.17 -2.36
N CYS A 46 -10.80 6.39 -3.36
CA CYS A 46 -11.76 6.85 -4.37
C CYS A 46 -13.06 7.36 -3.72
N THR A 47 -13.61 6.62 -2.76
CA THR A 47 -14.84 7.02 -2.05
C THR A 47 -14.65 8.35 -1.30
N GLU A 48 -13.50 8.54 -0.65
CA GLU A 48 -13.22 9.79 0.05
C GLU A 48 -13.06 10.96 -0.94
N LEU A 49 -12.39 10.77 -2.08
CA LEU A 49 -12.29 11.79 -3.12
C LEU A 49 -13.64 12.13 -3.73
N ASP A 50 -14.51 11.13 -3.97
CA ASP A 50 -15.86 11.33 -4.49
C ASP A 50 -16.72 12.13 -3.50
N ASN A 51 -16.67 11.80 -2.21
CA ASN A 51 -17.46 12.47 -1.19
C ASN A 51 -17.11 13.96 -1.01
N HIS A 52 -15.84 14.35 -1.19
CA HIS A 52 -15.42 15.74 -0.99
C HIS A 52 -15.31 16.55 -2.28
N LEU A 53 -15.00 15.90 -3.41
CA LEU A 53 -14.69 16.57 -4.68
C LEU A 53 -15.58 16.10 -5.84
N GLY A 54 -16.38 15.05 -5.67
CA GLY A 54 -17.14 14.40 -6.75
C GLY A 54 -16.26 13.70 -7.78
N ILE A 55 -15.04 13.30 -7.40
CA ILE A 55 -14.05 12.65 -8.28
C ILE A 55 -13.92 11.18 -7.91
N ASN A 56 -14.32 10.30 -8.83
CA ASN A 56 -14.15 8.85 -8.72
C ASN A 56 -13.18 8.33 -9.80
N ASP A 57 -11.91 8.64 -9.64
CA ASP A 57 -10.83 8.25 -10.55
C ASP A 57 -9.85 7.31 -9.82
N LYS A 58 -9.64 6.12 -10.39
CA LYS A 58 -8.75 5.09 -9.84
C LYS A 58 -7.28 5.53 -9.92
N ASP A 59 -6.85 6.07 -11.06
CA ASP A 59 -5.46 6.45 -11.29
C ASP A 59 -5.06 7.61 -10.37
N LEU A 60 -5.98 8.55 -10.15
CA LEU A 60 -5.79 9.61 -9.15
C LEU A 60 -5.65 9.05 -7.73
N ALA A 61 -6.50 8.10 -7.34
CA ALA A 61 -6.42 7.48 -6.03
C ALA A 61 -5.09 6.74 -5.82
N GLU A 62 -4.62 5.98 -6.81
CA GLU A 62 -3.32 5.29 -6.77
C GLU A 62 -2.15 6.29 -6.70
N PHE A 63 -2.26 7.42 -7.38
CA PHE A 63 -1.27 8.48 -7.30
C PHE A 63 -1.23 9.14 -5.91
N VAL A 64 -2.39 9.44 -5.32
CA VAL A 64 -2.50 9.99 -3.97
C VAL A 64 -1.92 9.02 -2.93
N ILE A 65 -2.22 7.73 -3.07
CA ILE A 65 -1.62 6.67 -2.23
C ILE A 65 -0.10 6.72 -2.35
N SER A 66 0.43 6.70 -3.58
CA SER A 66 1.87 6.75 -3.85
C SER A 66 2.56 8.00 -3.28
N LEU A 67 1.85 9.14 -3.19
CA LEU A 67 2.37 10.35 -2.56
C LEU A 67 2.44 10.22 -1.04
N ALA A 68 1.41 9.67 -0.40
CA ALA A 68 1.37 9.46 1.05
C ALA A 68 2.43 8.45 1.51
N GLU A 69 2.74 7.45 0.69
CA GLU A 69 3.80 6.48 1.01
C GLU A 69 5.19 7.11 1.12
N ARG A 70 5.45 8.15 0.33
CA ARG A 70 6.72 8.90 0.34
C ARG A 70 6.73 10.01 1.39
N ASN A 71 5.56 10.44 1.87
CA ASN A 71 5.36 11.58 2.74
C ASN A 71 4.46 11.19 3.91
N THR A 72 5.05 10.64 4.98
CA THR A 72 4.30 10.16 6.14
C THR A 72 3.83 11.26 7.09
N ASN A 73 4.31 12.50 6.91
CA ASN A 73 3.90 13.65 7.71
C ASN A 73 2.89 14.50 6.95
N PHE A 74 1.92 15.06 7.68
CA PHE A 74 0.85 15.89 7.13
C PHE A 74 1.39 17.03 6.25
N ASP A 75 2.35 17.82 6.75
CA ASP A 75 2.88 18.98 6.02
C ASP A 75 3.59 18.57 4.73
N THR A 76 4.37 17.48 4.78
CA THR A 76 5.07 16.95 3.59
C THR A 76 4.09 16.41 2.55
N PHE A 77 3.03 15.74 3.00
CA PHE A 77 2.00 15.19 2.13
C PHE A 77 1.18 16.31 1.48
N LYS A 78 0.73 17.30 2.27
CA LYS A 78 0.02 18.49 1.76
C LYS A 78 0.86 19.22 0.72
N THR A 79 2.13 19.46 1.02
CA THR A 79 3.05 20.13 0.10
C THR A 79 3.23 19.33 -1.19
N ALA A 80 3.32 18.00 -1.10
CA ALA A 80 3.44 17.13 -2.26
C ALA A 80 2.16 17.17 -3.12
N LEU A 81 0.97 17.20 -2.53
CA LEU A 81 -0.30 17.36 -3.25
C LEU A 81 -0.34 18.70 -4.01
N VAL A 82 -0.04 19.81 -3.33
CA VAL A 82 -0.03 21.15 -3.94
C VAL A 82 0.96 21.25 -5.09
N LYS A 83 2.16 20.67 -4.95
CA LYS A 83 3.17 20.61 -6.04
C LYS A 83 2.68 19.87 -7.29
N ASN A 84 1.75 18.93 -7.12
CA ASN A 84 1.14 18.19 -8.23
C ASN A 84 -0.22 18.79 -8.65
N GLY A 85 -0.54 20.00 -8.21
CA GLY A 85 -1.76 20.73 -8.59
C GLY A 85 -3.02 20.30 -7.84
N ALA A 86 -2.88 19.49 -6.78
CA ALA A 86 -3.99 19.06 -5.94
C ALA A 86 -4.06 19.91 -4.66
N GLU A 87 -5.00 20.85 -4.60
CA GLU A 87 -5.24 21.68 -3.42
C GLU A 87 -6.50 21.19 -2.69
N PHE A 88 -6.28 20.30 -1.71
CA PHE A 88 -7.35 19.71 -0.90
C PHE A 88 -7.49 20.43 0.44
N THR A 89 -8.67 20.32 1.06
CA THR A 89 -8.89 20.84 2.41
C THR A 89 -8.02 20.09 3.43
N ASP A 90 -7.61 20.77 4.50
CA ASP A 90 -6.77 20.16 5.55
C ASP A 90 -7.42 18.92 6.17
N SER A 91 -8.73 18.94 6.33
CA SER A 91 -9.52 17.80 6.80
C SER A 91 -9.40 16.60 5.86
N LEU A 92 -9.54 16.81 4.55
CA LEU A 92 -9.42 15.73 3.55
C LEU A 92 -7.98 15.19 3.51
N VAL A 93 -6.98 16.07 3.49
CA VAL A 93 -5.56 15.67 3.51
C VAL A 93 -5.24 14.81 4.73
N SER A 94 -5.73 15.21 5.90
CA SER A 94 -5.51 14.49 7.16
C SER A 94 -6.20 13.12 7.12
N ASN A 95 -7.44 13.08 6.62
CA ASN A 95 -8.19 11.84 6.54
C ASN A 95 -7.58 10.84 5.55
N LEU A 96 -7.15 11.30 4.38
CA LEU A 96 -6.45 10.49 3.37
C LEU A 96 -5.16 9.90 3.94
N LEU A 97 -4.31 10.73 4.56
CA LEU A 97 -3.05 10.28 5.15
C LEU A 97 -3.30 9.21 6.24
N ARG A 98 -4.28 9.46 7.12
CA ARG A 98 -4.67 8.53 8.18
C ARG A 98 -5.19 7.21 7.60
N LEU A 99 -6.05 7.26 6.58
CA LEU A 99 -6.62 6.09 5.93
C LEU A 99 -5.52 5.20 5.34
N ILE A 100 -4.59 5.80 4.59
CA ILE A 100 -3.49 5.11 3.92
C ILE A 100 -2.55 4.48 4.96
N GLN A 101 -2.20 5.19 6.03
CA GLN A 101 -1.35 4.67 7.10
C GLN A 101 -2.01 3.55 7.91
N THR A 102 -3.34 3.57 8.07
CA THR A 102 -4.07 2.58 8.86
C THR A 102 -4.27 1.27 8.08
N MET A 103 -4.55 1.37 6.79
CA MET A 103 -4.90 0.23 5.95
C MET A 103 -3.67 -0.46 5.33
N ARG A 104 -2.50 0.19 5.35
CA ARG A 104 -1.28 -0.43 4.84
C ARG A 104 -0.68 -1.36 5.92
N PRO A 105 -0.51 -2.66 5.64
CA PRO A 105 0.21 -3.52 6.56
C PRO A 105 1.65 -2.97 6.72
N PRO A 106 2.21 -2.97 7.94
CA PRO A 106 3.60 -2.59 8.13
C PRO A 106 4.45 -3.51 7.25
N ALA A 107 5.20 -2.92 6.32
CA ALA A 107 6.10 -3.67 5.45
C ALA A 107 6.90 -4.63 6.32
N LYS A 108 6.78 -5.93 6.06
CA LYS A 108 7.31 -7.05 6.87
C LYS A 108 8.69 -6.68 7.44
N ALA A 109 8.71 -6.19 8.67
CA ALA A 109 9.93 -6.11 9.45
C ALA A 109 10.19 -7.54 9.91
N SER A 110 11.14 -8.20 9.26
CA SER A 110 11.76 -9.43 9.74
C SER A 110 12.52 -9.16 11.04
N THR A 111 11.80 -8.82 12.11
CA THR A 111 12.34 -8.74 13.46
C THR A 111 11.22 -9.03 14.43
N SER A 112 11.22 -10.28 14.87
CA SER A 112 10.61 -10.77 16.10
C SER A 112 10.69 -9.74 17.25
N LYS A 113 9.54 -9.23 17.68
CA LYS A 113 9.17 -9.10 19.10
C LYS A 113 7.69 -8.69 19.24
N ASP A 114 6.94 -9.49 19.99
CA ASP A 114 5.77 -9.15 20.81
C ASP A 114 4.67 -8.27 20.16
N ILE A 115 3.52 -8.82 19.72
CA ILE A 115 2.34 -9.10 20.58
C ILE A 115 2.33 -8.15 21.80
N ILE A 116 1.47 -7.13 21.91
CA ILE A 116 0.09 -7.23 22.39
C ILE A 116 -0.66 -5.91 22.06
N LYS A 117 -1.75 -5.98 21.29
CA LYS A 117 -3.01 -5.23 21.50
C LYS A 117 -3.97 -6.21 22.23
N PRO A 118 -5.11 -5.86 22.89
CA PRO A 118 -5.70 -4.57 23.30
C PRO A 118 -6.39 -4.59 24.72
N LYS A 119 -6.82 -3.44 25.28
CA LYS A 119 -8.16 -3.18 25.91
C LYS A 119 -8.17 -2.06 26.97
N THR A 120 -9.07 -1.11 26.71
CA THR A 120 -10.04 -0.38 27.56
C THR A 120 -10.12 -0.66 29.08
N GLU A 121 -10.28 0.44 29.82
CA GLU A 121 -10.79 0.67 31.20
C GLU A 121 -11.36 -0.50 32.04
N LYS A 122 -10.76 -0.76 33.21
CA LYS A 122 -11.40 -1.09 34.51
C LYS A 122 -10.35 -1.62 35.52
N ASP A 123 -9.67 -0.74 36.24
CA ASP A 123 -8.93 -1.15 37.45
C ASP A 123 -8.75 0.03 38.44
N LYS A 124 -9.84 0.39 39.13
CA LYS A 124 -9.84 1.11 40.42
C LYS A 124 -11.01 0.60 41.27
N LEU A 125 -11.04 -0.70 41.53
CA LEU A 125 -11.94 -1.31 42.53
C LEU A 125 -11.14 -2.24 43.44
N LYS A 126 -10.11 -1.70 44.10
CA LYS A 126 -9.27 -2.39 45.07
C LYS A 126 -9.13 -1.65 46.41
N ASP A 127 -9.75 -0.47 46.56
CA ASP A 127 -9.57 0.42 47.71
C ASP A 127 -10.82 0.59 48.60
N LEU A 128 -11.76 -0.36 48.66
CA LEU A 128 -12.96 -0.20 49.50
C LEU A 128 -13.32 -1.32 50.47
N PHE A 129 -12.65 -2.48 50.47
CA PHE A 129 -12.91 -3.50 51.49
C PHE A 129 -11.63 -4.26 51.88
N PRO A 130 -10.88 -3.83 52.90
CA PRO A 130 -9.91 -4.67 53.59
C PRO A 130 -10.62 -5.71 54.50
N ALA A 131 -10.10 -6.94 54.45
CA ALA A 131 -10.25 -8.12 55.33
C ALA A 131 -11.58 -8.34 56.08
#